data_AF-A0A5R9LSN7-F1
#
_entry.id   AF-A0A5R9LSN7-F1
#
_cell.length_a   1.000
_cell.length_b   1.000
_cell.length_c   1.000
_cell.angle_alpha   90.00
_cell.angle_beta   90.00
_cell.angle_gamma   90.00
#
_symmetry.space_group_name_H-M   'P 1'
#
loop_
_entity.id
_entity.type
_entity.pdbx_description
1 polymer ?
#
loop_
_entity_poly.entity_id
_entity_poly.type
_entity_poly.pdbx_seq_one_letter_code
_entity_poly.pdbx_strand_id
1 'polypeptide(L)'
;MTHPPEPQEVDHPLTTKEGWAAFVNEAPTPPLVMPPAALQRLTEAERADYDAAREDYHAQLVIVSTPTIRHVAATGRKRILLNRHQHSARRGLIVSGPAGTGKTTAITQLGKNYEQLTRRRGALSPRALPVLYVTVPPAATPKMLAIEFARFIGLPLPSRFSQVEVTNKVCDLACTLACRLVLIDELHNLDIQTRIGAEASDQIKYLSERIPATFVLAGVDIEGTGLFAGRRGGQIASRYSLIPTSSFRHKTPQEQSAWQALVATLENALRLHAHRPGTLLRLAPYLHDRTAGMIGSLSHLVREAALDAILDGTEKITRTGLEAVDLDESAEQQNLPRARQRRSREARRTA
;
A
#
# COMPACT_ATOMS: atom_id res chain seq x y z
N MET A 1 7.94 44.20 -11.25
CA MET A 1 7.31 42.98 -11.78
C MET A 1 7.35 41.97 -10.65
N THR A 2 6.23 41.79 -9.96
CA THR A 2 6.05 40.76 -8.94
C THR A 2 5.98 39.41 -9.66
N HIS A 3 6.97 38.55 -9.43
CA HIS A 3 6.87 37.15 -9.84
C HIS A 3 5.57 36.58 -9.26
N PRO A 4 4.72 35.90 -10.05
CA PRO A 4 3.62 35.14 -9.47
C PRO A 4 4.23 34.12 -8.50
N PRO A 5 3.62 33.91 -7.31
CA PRO A 5 4.08 32.86 -6.42
C PRO A 5 4.11 31.55 -7.21
N GLU A 6 5.24 30.85 -7.14
CA GLU A 6 5.33 29.47 -7.64
C GLU A 6 4.13 28.70 -7.08
N PRO A 7 3.41 27.92 -7.92
CA PRO A 7 2.28 27.14 -7.44
C PRO A 7 2.78 26.25 -6.32
N GLN A 8 2.29 26.48 -5.09
CA GLN A 8 2.53 25.57 -3.97
C GLN A 8 2.10 24.18 -4.42
N GLU A 9 3.05 23.27 -4.50
CA GLU A 9 2.80 21.87 -4.81
C GLU A 9 2.00 21.31 -3.62
N VAL A 10 0.68 21.29 -3.75
CA VAL A 10 -0.20 20.73 -2.74
C VAL A 10 -0.09 19.21 -2.85
N ASP A 11 0.64 18.60 -1.92
CA ASP A 11 0.68 17.14 -1.82
C ASP A 11 -0.70 16.62 -1.39
N HIS A 12 -1.37 15.95 -2.31
CA HIS A 12 -2.71 15.43 -2.11
C HIS A 12 -2.61 13.96 -1.65
N PRO A 13 -3.20 13.59 -0.50
CA PRO A 13 -3.10 12.22 -0.02
C PRO A 13 -3.84 11.25 -0.96
N LEU A 14 -3.39 10.00 -1.00
CA LEU A 14 -3.95 8.94 -1.85
C LEU A 14 -5.47 8.73 -1.65
N THR A 15 -6.01 9.15 -0.51
CA THR A 15 -7.44 9.13 -0.15
C THR A 15 -8.25 10.29 -0.72
N THR A 16 -7.69 11.05 -1.66
CA THR A 16 -8.39 12.07 -2.46
C THR A 16 -8.33 11.71 -3.94
N LYS A 17 -9.30 12.14 -4.75
CA LYS A 17 -9.26 11.90 -6.21
C LYS A 17 -8.04 12.55 -6.86
N GLU A 18 -7.58 13.69 -6.36
CA GLU A 18 -6.38 14.38 -6.86
C GLU A 18 -5.12 13.56 -6.58
N GLY A 19 -4.93 13.12 -5.33
CA GLY A 19 -3.80 12.28 -4.94
C GLY A 19 -3.82 10.91 -5.63
N TRP A 20 -5.01 10.31 -5.77
CA TRP A 20 -5.17 9.08 -6.55
C TRP A 20 -4.83 9.28 -8.03
N ALA A 21 -5.28 10.37 -8.65
CA ALA A 21 -4.96 10.67 -10.05
C ALA A 21 -3.45 10.92 -10.24
N ALA A 22 -2.80 11.64 -9.33
CA ALA A 22 -1.36 11.82 -9.32
C ALA A 22 -0.65 10.45 -9.26
N PHE A 23 -1.02 9.60 -8.29
CA PHE A 23 -0.49 8.24 -8.17
C PHE A 23 -0.72 7.37 -9.41
N VAL A 24 -1.89 7.46 -10.06
CA VAL A 24 -2.20 6.72 -11.29
C VAL A 24 -1.32 7.18 -12.46
N ASN A 25 -1.08 8.49 -12.57
CA ASN A 25 -0.28 9.09 -13.65
C ASN A 25 1.22 9.03 -13.39
N GLU A 26 1.62 8.79 -12.14
CA GLU A 26 3.01 8.67 -11.73
C GLU A 26 3.72 7.56 -12.53
N ALA A 27 4.74 7.96 -13.27
CA ALA A 27 5.65 7.10 -14.01
C ALA A 27 7.09 7.47 -13.59
N PRO A 28 7.55 7.01 -12.41
CA PRO A 28 8.87 7.37 -11.93
C PRO A 28 9.90 6.83 -12.92
N THR A 29 10.70 7.73 -13.47
CA THR A 29 11.82 7.39 -14.36
C THR A 29 13.04 7.26 -13.48
N PRO A 30 13.64 6.06 -13.35
CA PRO A 30 14.83 5.89 -12.53
C PRO A 30 15.95 6.82 -13.02
N PRO A 31 16.59 7.60 -12.14
CA PRO A 31 17.76 8.39 -12.51
C PRO A 31 18.82 7.50 -13.16
N LEU A 32 19.47 8.00 -14.21
CA LEU A 32 20.57 7.29 -14.86
C LEU A 32 21.80 7.36 -13.96
N VAL A 33 22.42 6.22 -13.66
CA VAL A 33 23.72 6.22 -12.99
C VAL A 33 24.77 6.71 -13.98
N MET A 34 25.24 7.95 -13.79
CA MET A 34 26.21 8.55 -14.69
C MET A 34 27.55 7.79 -14.69
N PRO A 35 28.24 7.67 -15.84
CA PRO A 35 29.62 7.18 -15.88
C PRO A 35 30.54 8.09 -15.04
N PRO A 36 31.61 7.56 -14.43
CA PRO A 36 32.51 8.36 -13.58
C PRO A 36 33.07 9.64 -14.24
N ALA A 37 33.40 9.57 -15.54
CA ALA A 37 33.90 10.71 -16.30
C ALA A 37 32.83 11.80 -16.55
N ALA A 38 31.54 11.46 -16.55
CA ALA A 38 30.46 12.42 -16.62
C ALA A 38 30.24 13.10 -15.26
N LEU A 39 30.25 12.31 -14.19
CA LEU A 39 30.11 12.81 -12.81
C LEU A 39 31.21 13.84 -12.45
N GLN A 40 32.45 13.59 -12.86
CA GLN A 40 33.58 14.51 -12.64
C GLN A 40 33.47 15.84 -13.39
N ARG A 41 32.61 15.93 -14.41
CA ARG A 41 32.41 17.15 -15.21
C ARG A 41 31.25 18.01 -14.69
N LEU A 42 30.48 17.52 -13.74
CA LEU A 42 29.39 18.28 -13.14
C LEU A 42 29.96 19.41 -12.29
N THR A 43 29.33 20.57 -12.38
CA THR A 43 29.45 21.62 -11.39
C THR A 43 28.87 21.15 -10.04
N GLU A 44 29.17 21.88 -8.97
CA GLU A 44 28.64 21.59 -7.64
C GLU A 44 27.09 21.63 -7.61
N ALA A 45 26.49 22.61 -8.30
CA ALA A 45 25.04 22.72 -8.41
C ALA A 45 24.42 21.54 -9.18
N GLU A 46 24.98 21.19 -10.34
CA GLU A 46 24.49 20.04 -11.13
C GLU A 46 24.63 18.72 -10.37
N ARG A 47 25.70 18.58 -9.56
CA ARG A 47 25.88 17.41 -8.70
C ARG A 47 24.84 17.36 -7.59
N ALA A 48 24.52 18.50 -6.96
CA ALA A 48 23.47 18.58 -5.95
C ALA A 48 22.09 18.21 -6.53
N ASP A 49 21.74 18.74 -7.70
CA ASP A 49 20.46 18.41 -8.36
C ASP A 49 20.38 16.93 -8.75
N TYR A 50 21.49 16.37 -9.23
CA TYR A 50 21.58 14.95 -9.57
C TYR A 50 21.46 14.05 -8.33
N ASP A 51 22.13 14.41 -7.23
CA ASP A 51 22.08 13.67 -5.96
C ASP A 51 20.68 13.76 -5.34
N ALA A 52 20.05 14.94 -5.33
CA ALA A 52 18.67 15.14 -4.88
C ALA A 52 17.67 14.27 -5.66
N ALA A 53 17.80 14.19 -7.00
CA ALA A 53 16.94 13.32 -7.81
C ALA A 53 17.12 11.82 -7.47
N ARG A 54 18.34 11.41 -7.10
CA ARG A 54 18.62 10.04 -6.63
C ARG A 54 18.08 9.82 -5.23
N GLU A 55 18.19 10.79 -4.34
CA GLU A 55 17.60 10.76 -2.99
C GLU A 55 16.09 10.59 -3.08
N ASP A 56 15.39 11.44 -3.84
CA ASP A 56 13.93 11.35 -4.05
C ASP A 56 13.51 9.98 -4.60
N TYR A 57 14.27 9.46 -5.58
CA TYR A 57 14.02 8.15 -6.15
C TYR A 57 14.18 7.01 -5.12
N HIS A 58 15.20 7.04 -4.25
CA HIS A 58 15.38 6.03 -3.20
C HIS A 58 14.42 6.24 -2.01
N ALA A 59 13.99 7.48 -1.76
CA ALA A 59 12.97 7.82 -0.77
C ALA A 59 11.57 7.34 -1.18
N GLN A 60 11.33 7.06 -2.47
CA GLN A 60 10.12 6.37 -2.91
C GLN A 60 10.36 4.85 -3.00
N LEU A 61 11.45 4.46 -3.66
CA LEU A 61 11.88 3.12 -4.08
C LEU A 61 10.82 2.30 -4.84
N VAL A 62 11.32 1.50 -5.77
CA VAL A 62 10.50 0.70 -6.69
C VAL A 62 9.57 -0.26 -5.95
N ILE A 63 8.30 -0.21 -6.33
CA ILE A 63 7.31 -1.19 -5.92
C ILE A 63 7.65 -2.54 -6.58
N VAL A 64 8.09 -3.49 -5.77
CA VAL A 64 8.42 -4.83 -6.24
C VAL A 64 7.16 -5.66 -6.42
N SER A 65 7.00 -6.29 -7.59
CA SER A 65 5.92 -7.24 -7.83
C SER A 65 6.13 -8.52 -7.00
N THR A 66 5.59 -8.56 -5.78
CA THR A 66 5.60 -9.75 -4.93
C THR A 66 4.59 -10.82 -5.37
N PRO A 67 4.72 -12.08 -4.90
CA PRO A 67 3.67 -13.09 -5.07
C PRO A 67 2.30 -12.61 -4.59
N THR A 68 2.25 -11.91 -3.46
CA THR A 68 1.02 -11.30 -2.91
C THR A 68 0.42 -10.29 -3.89
N ILE A 69 1.20 -9.32 -4.36
CA ILE A 69 0.72 -8.30 -5.31
C ILE A 69 0.21 -8.97 -6.59
N ARG A 70 0.93 -9.96 -7.14
CA ARG A 70 0.49 -10.71 -8.32
C ARG A 70 -0.82 -11.45 -8.08
N HIS A 71 -0.96 -12.10 -6.93
CA HIS A 71 -2.16 -12.88 -6.60
C HIS A 71 -3.39 -11.98 -6.38
N VAL A 72 -3.21 -10.84 -5.69
CA VAL A 72 -4.24 -9.81 -5.54
C VAL A 72 -4.63 -9.21 -6.89
N ALA A 73 -3.65 -8.85 -7.73
CA ALA A 73 -3.91 -8.30 -9.06
C ALA A 73 -4.68 -9.29 -9.96
N ALA A 74 -4.25 -10.55 -10.02
CA ALA A 74 -4.90 -11.58 -10.82
C ALA A 74 -6.33 -11.89 -10.34
N THR A 75 -6.50 -12.09 -9.03
CA THR A 75 -7.80 -12.40 -8.44
C THR A 75 -8.75 -11.21 -8.51
N GLY A 76 -8.27 -10.01 -8.17
CA GLY A 76 -9.02 -8.76 -8.27
C GLY A 76 -9.51 -8.49 -9.69
N ARG A 77 -8.63 -8.62 -10.69
CA ARG A 77 -9.02 -8.52 -12.10
C ARG A 77 -10.10 -9.54 -12.47
N LYS A 78 -9.97 -10.79 -12.04
CA LYS A 78 -10.99 -11.83 -12.29
C LYS A 78 -12.34 -11.45 -11.66
N ARG A 79 -12.37 -10.90 -10.44
CA ARG A 79 -13.60 -10.42 -9.79
C ARG A 79 -14.24 -9.27 -10.56
N ILE A 80 -13.46 -8.27 -10.96
CA ILE A 80 -13.94 -7.14 -11.77
C ILE A 80 -14.58 -7.63 -13.06
N LEU A 81 -13.96 -8.58 -13.76
CA LEU A 81 -14.52 -9.16 -14.99
C LEU A 81 -15.83 -9.93 -14.74
N LEU A 82 -15.86 -10.79 -13.73
CA LEU A 82 -17.05 -11.58 -13.38
C LEU A 82 -18.23 -10.71 -12.94
N ASN A 83 -17.96 -9.55 -12.33
CA ASN A 83 -18.98 -8.63 -11.85
C ASN A 83 -19.55 -7.70 -12.93
N ARG A 84 -19.01 -7.68 -14.17
CA ARG A 84 -19.41 -6.72 -15.23
C ARG A 84 -20.91 -6.71 -15.55
N HIS A 85 -21.53 -7.89 -15.56
CA HIS A 85 -22.94 -8.08 -15.87
C HIS A 85 -23.76 -8.51 -14.65
N GLN A 86 -23.17 -8.42 -13.45
CA GLN A 86 -23.88 -8.72 -12.22
C GLN A 86 -24.59 -7.47 -11.74
N HIS A 87 -25.91 -7.53 -11.64
CA HIS A 87 -26.74 -6.44 -11.12
C HIS A 87 -26.80 -6.43 -9.60
N SER A 88 -26.72 -7.61 -8.97
CA SER A 88 -26.69 -7.81 -7.52
C SER A 88 -25.65 -8.86 -7.11
N ALA A 89 -25.45 -9.04 -5.80
CA ALA A 89 -24.59 -10.09 -5.23
C ALA A 89 -23.16 -10.17 -5.80
N ARG A 90 -22.56 -9.01 -6.11
CA ARG A 90 -21.18 -8.92 -6.62
C ARG A 90 -20.21 -9.56 -5.64
N ARG A 91 -19.23 -10.28 -6.18
CA ARG A 91 -18.20 -10.93 -5.38
C ARG A 91 -17.04 -9.98 -5.13
N GLY A 92 -16.60 -9.90 -3.88
CA GLY A 92 -15.48 -9.08 -3.48
C GLY A 92 -14.21 -9.88 -3.22
N LEU A 93 -13.18 -9.17 -2.77
CA LEU A 93 -11.90 -9.73 -2.35
C LEU A 93 -11.49 -9.16 -0.99
N ILE A 94 -10.91 -9.98 -0.13
CA ILE A 94 -10.33 -9.53 1.15
C ILE A 94 -8.86 -9.90 1.16
N VAL A 95 -8.01 -8.96 1.54
CA VAL A 95 -6.56 -9.12 1.70
C VAL A 95 -6.24 -8.97 3.18
N SER A 96 -5.93 -10.07 3.85
CA SER A 96 -5.73 -10.10 5.31
C SER A 96 -4.31 -10.51 5.67
N GLY A 97 -3.75 -9.91 6.72
CA GLY A 97 -2.47 -10.35 7.29
C GLY A 97 -1.74 -9.27 8.07
N PRO A 98 -0.59 -9.60 8.70
CA PRO A 98 0.13 -8.68 9.58
C PRO A 98 0.47 -7.34 8.93
N ALA A 99 0.69 -6.29 9.74
CA ALA A 99 1.23 -5.01 9.26
C ALA A 99 2.56 -5.24 8.52
N GLY A 100 2.87 -4.43 7.49
CA GLY A 100 4.14 -4.57 6.75
C GLY A 100 4.22 -5.74 5.74
N THR A 101 3.13 -6.46 5.47
CA THR A 101 3.08 -7.55 4.45
C THR A 101 2.76 -7.08 3.02
N GLY A 102 2.62 -5.77 2.80
CA GLY A 102 2.37 -5.19 1.47
C GLY A 102 0.90 -5.20 1.01
N LYS A 103 -0.06 -5.28 1.94
CA LYS A 103 -1.51 -5.28 1.62
C LYS A 103 -1.97 -4.01 0.91
N THR A 104 -1.68 -2.85 1.50
CA THR A 104 -1.96 -1.51 0.94
C THR A 104 -1.38 -1.39 -0.46
N THR A 105 -0.10 -1.74 -0.62
CA THR A 105 0.58 -1.76 -1.93
C THR A 105 -0.12 -2.68 -2.92
N ALA A 106 -0.56 -3.88 -2.49
CA ALA A 106 -1.24 -4.82 -3.38
C ALA A 106 -2.60 -4.31 -3.89
N ILE A 107 -3.43 -3.73 -3.03
CA ILE A 107 -4.74 -3.22 -3.44
C ILE A 107 -4.62 -1.93 -4.26
N THR A 108 -3.70 -1.03 -3.90
CA THR A 108 -3.48 0.23 -4.62
C THR A 108 -2.89 -0.04 -6.01
N GLN A 109 -1.95 -0.98 -6.14
CA GLN A 109 -1.43 -1.41 -7.44
C GLN A 109 -2.48 -2.10 -8.30
N LEU A 110 -3.40 -2.89 -7.71
CA LEU A 110 -4.56 -3.41 -8.45
C LEU A 110 -5.41 -2.25 -9.00
N GLY A 111 -5.68 -1.23 -8.18
CA GLY A 111 -6.43 -0.03 -8.59
C GLY A 111 -5.73 0.75 -9.70
N LYS A 112 -4.45 1.11 -9.52
CA LYS A 112 -3.63 1.83 -10.50
C LYS A 112 -3.64 1.11 -11.85
N ASN A 113 -3.34 -0.19 -11.85
CA ASN A 113 -3.34 -0.99 -13.08
C ASN A 113 -4.72 -1.07 -13.75
N TYR A 114 -5.79 -1.23 -12.95
CA TYR A 114 -7.15 -1.26 -13.49
C TYR A 114 -7.52 0.06 -14.17
N GLU A 115 -7.23 1.18 -13.51
CA GLU A 115 -7.54 2.51 -14.03
C GLU A 115 -6.73 2.83 -15.30
N GLN A 116 -5.41 2.64 -15.26
CA GLN A 116 -4.54 2.85 -16.42
C GLN A 116 -5.00 2.02 -17.63
N LEU A 117 -5.30 0.73 -17.43
CA LEU A 117 -5.78 -0.14 -18.51
C LEU A 117 -7.13 0.33 -19.07
N THR A 118 -8.03 0.78 -18.21
CA THR A 118 -9.38 1.20 -18.63
C THR A 118 -9.31 2.54 -19.39
N ARG A 119 -8.47 3.48 -18.92
CA ARG A 119 -8.21 4.75 -19.63
C ARG A 119 -7.53 4.52 -20.98
N ARG A 120 -6.51 3.66 -21.06
CA ARG A 120 -5.83 3.30 -22.33
C ARG A 120 -6.75 2.70 -23.38
N ARG A 121 -7.84 2.04 -22.97
CA ARG A 121 -8.85 1.47 -23.88
C ARG A 121 -9.84 2.51 -24.43
N GLY A 122 -9.75 3.77 -24.01
CA GLY A 122 -10.69 4.83 -24.39
C GLY A 122 -12.11 4.64 -23.84
N ALA A 123 -12.28 3.79 -22.83
CA ALA A 123 -13.60 3.38 -22.33
C ALA A 123 -14.18 4.32 -21.27
N LEU A 124 -13.47 5.40 -20.91
CA LEU A 124 -13.84 6.31 -19.82
C LEU A 124 -13.74 7.77 -20.28
N SER A 125 -14.65 8.59 -19.78
CA SER A 125 -14.54 10.04 -19.92
C SER A 125 -13.35 10.57 -19.10
N PRO A 126 -12.81 11.75 -19.45
CA PRO A 126 -11.72 12.37 -18.67
C PRO A 126 -12.09 12.60 -17.20
N ARG A 127 -13.38 12.85 -16.91
CA ARG A 127 -13.91 13.08 -15.56
C ARG A 127 -14.29 11.80 -14.80
N ALA A 128 -14.18 10.63 -15.42
CA ALA A 128 -14.51 9.38 -14.75
C ALA A 128 -13.57 9.11 -13.57
N LEU A 129 -14.13 8.50 -12.53
CA LEU A 129 -13.44 8.05 -11.33
C LEU A 129 -13.70 6.55 -11.17
N PRO A 130 -13.00 5.70 -11.95
CA PRO A 130 -13.28 4.27 -12.02
C PRO A 130 -12.89 3.50 -10.76
N VAL A 131 -12.02 4.10 -9.92
CA VAL A 131 -11.54 3.56 -8.65
C VAL A 131 -11.83 4.56 -7.53
N LEU A 132 -12.35 4.06 -6.41
CA LEU A 132 -12.38 4.78 -5.14
C LEU A 132 -11.43 4.09 -4.16
N TYR A 133 -10.58 4.85 -3.47
CA TYR A 133 -9.67 4.34 -2.43
C TYR A 133 -9.90 5.07 -1.12
N VAL A 134 -10.37 4.35 -0.10
CA VAL A 134 -10.64 4.92 1.23
C VAL A 134 -9.95 4.11 2.31
N THR A 135 -9.55 4.77 3.38
CA THR A 135 -9.07 4.12 4.60
C THR A 135 -10.16 4.18 5.67
N VAL A 136 -10.32 3.12 6.45
CA VAL A 136 -11.25 3.14 7.58
C VAL A 136 -10.61 3.94 8.72
N PRO A 137 -11.25 5.01 9.23
CA PRO A 137 -10.69 5.77 10.34
C PRO A 137 -10.75 4.97 11.66
N PRO A 138 -9.91 5.29 12.65
CA PRO A 138 -10.00 4.68 13.97
C PRO A 138 -11.40 4.84 14.58
N ALA A 139 -11.91 3.77 15.20
CA ALA A 139 -13.24 3.73 15.80
C ALA A 139 -14.37 4.21 14.84
N ALA A 140 -14.28 3.81 13.57
CA ALA A 140 -15.18 4.31 12.53
C ALA A 140 -16.65 4.04 12.83
N THR A 141 -17.45 5.09 12.72
CA THR A 141 -18.91 5.01 12.65
C THR A 141 -19.37 4.86 11.19
N PRO A 142 -20.60 4.39 10.92
CA PRO A 142 -21.19 4.39 9.58
C PRO A 142 -21.12 5.75 8.87
N LYS A 143 -21.35 6.84 9.63
CA LYS A 143 -21.29 8.20 9.12
C LYS A 143 -19.87 8.61 8.73
N MET A 144 -18.88 8.30 9.57
CA MET A 144 -17.48 8.56 9.27
C MET A 144 -17.04 7.83 8.00
N LEU A 145 -17.42 6.56 7.85
CA LEU A 145 -17.13 5.80 6.64
C LEU A 145 -17.74 6.46 5.40
N ALA A 146 -19.01 6.85 5.43
CA ALA A 146 -19.65 7.55 4.31
C ALA A 146 -18.95 8.89 3.98
N ILE A 147 -18.45 9.60 5.00
CA ILE A 147 -17.67 10.83 4.85
C ILE A 147 -16.34 10.57 4.13
N GLU A 148 -15.63 9.47 4.40
CA GLU A 148 -14.38 9.15 3.69
C GLU A 148 -14.60 8.95 2.18
N PHE A 149 -15.68 8.28 1.80
CA PHE A 149 -16.05 8.19 0.38
C PHE A 149 -16.37 9.55 -0.23
N ALA A 150 -17.07 10.41 0.52
CA ALA A 150 -17.39 11.75 0.05
C ALA A 150 -16.12 12.62 -0.12
N ARG A 151 -15.19 12.56 0.85
CA ARG A 151 -13.89 13.22 0.78
C ARG A 151 -13.10 12.76 -0.43
N PHE A 152 -13.04 11.46 -0.69
CA PHE A 152 -12.35 10.93 -1.87
C PHE A 152 -12.91 11.51 -3.17
N ILE A 153 -14.23 11.53 -3.34
CA ILE A 153 -14.90 12.04 -4.54
C ILE A 153 -14.74 13.59 -4.67
N GLY A 154 -14.38 14.27 -3.58
CA GLY A 154 -14.36 15.74 -3.49
C GLY A 154 -15.76 16.33 -3.37
N LEU A 155 -16.67 15.62 -2.70
CA LEU A 155 -17.99 16.13 -2.35
C LEU A 155 -17.84 17.23 -1.29
N PRO A 156 -18.35 18.45 -1.51
CA PRO A 156 -18.38 19.46 -0.46
C PRO A 156 -19.29 18.98 0.67
N LEU A 157 -18.75 18.93 1.88
CA LEU A 157 -19.45 18.50 3.09
C LEU A 157 -19.76 19.70 3.98
N PRO A 158 -20.96 20.30 3.87
CA PRO A 158 -21.43 21.26 4.86
C PRO A 158 -21.45 20.70 6.27
N SER A 159 -21.38 21.61 7.24
CA SER A 159 -21.30 21.31 8.67
C SER A 159 -22.46 20.47 9.21
N ARG A 160 -23.60 20.39 8.50
CA ARG A 160 -24.76 19.56 8.86
C ARG A 160 -25.16 18.66 7.69
N PHE A 161 -24.69 17.43 7.72
CA PHE A 161 -25.15 16.34 6.86
C PHE A 161 -25.57 15.14 7.70
N SER A 162 -26.69 14.50 7.33
CA SER A 162 -27.05 13.18 7.83
C SER A 162 -26.25 12.08 7.11
N GLN A 163 -26.06 10.93 7.77
CA GLN A 163 -25.41 9.78 7.14
C GLN A 163 -26.14 9.34 5.85
N VAL A 164 -27.47 9.38 5.85
CA VAL A 164 -28.31 8.97 4.71
C VAL A 164 -28.06 9.87 3.51
N GLU A 165 -28.05 11.19 3.70
CA GLU A 165 -27.78 12.15 2.63
C GLU A 165 -26.39 11.97 2.03
N VAL A 166 -25.36 11.82 2.87
CA VAL A 166 -23.98 11.59 2.39
C VAL A 166 -23.91 10.30 1.59
N THR A 167 -24.48 9.21 2.13
CA THR A 167 -24.48 7.90 1.49
C THR A 167 -25.17 7.93 0.14
N ASN A 168 -26.33 8.59 0.04
CA ASN A 168 -27.06 8.73 -1.22
C ASN A 168 -26.21 9.46 -2.27
N LYS A 169 -25.66 10.63 -1.91
CA LYS A 169 -24.81 11.40 -2.83
C LYS A 169 -23.58 10.63 -3.27
N VAL A 170 -22.93 9.90 -2.36
CA VAL A 170 -21.78 9.04 -2.67
C VAL A 170 -22.17 7.97 -3.67
N CYS A 171 -23.28 7.25 -3.45
CA CYS A 171 -23.73 6.22 -4.39
C CYS A 171 -24.05 6.81 -5.77
N ASP A 172 -24.78 7.92 -5.83
CA ASP A 172 -25.18 8.56 -7.08
C ASP A 172 -23.96 9.04 -7.89
N LEU A 173 -22.98 9.66 -7.22
CA LEU A 173 -21.75 10.09 -7.87
C LEU A 173 -20.85 8.92 -8.26
N ALA A 174 -20.72 7.89 -7.44
CA ALA A 174 -19.96 6.70 -7.81
C ALA A 174 -20.53 6.05 -9.08
N CYS A 175 -21.86 5.99 -9.23
CA CYS A 175 -22.52 5.54 -10.45
C CYS A 175 -22.23 6.47 -11.64
N THR A 176 -22.42 7.78 -11.45
CA THR A 176 -22.25 8.80 -12.51
C THR A 176 -20.80 8.90 -13.01
N LEU A 177 -19.83 8.73 -12.11
CA LEU A 177 -18.40 8.76 -12.40
C LEU A 177 -17.86 7.42 -12.92
N ALA A 178 -18.74 6.46 -13.23
CA ALA A 178 -18.41 5.14 -13.75
C ALA A 178 -17.45 4.35 -12.84
N CYS A 179 -17.60 4.45 -11.53
CA CYS A 179 -16.85 3.66 -10.56
C CYS A 179 -17.14 2.16 -10.74
N ARG A 180 -16.08 1.35 -10.80
CA ARG A 180 -16.15 -0.11 -10.98
C ARG A 180 -15.29 -0.88 -9.98
N LEU A 181 -14.46 -0.19 -9.22
CA LEU A 181 -13.61 -0.77 -8.19
C LEU A 181 -13.62 0.14 -6.95
N VAL A 182 -13.88 -0.44 -5.79
CA VAL A 182 -13.77 0.24 -4.50
C VAL A 182 -12.74 -0.51 -3.67
N LEU A 183 -11.76 0.24 -3.17
CA LEU A 183 -10.68 -0.24 -2.32
C LEU A 183 -10.89 0.35 -0.92
N ILE A 184 -10.98 -0.51 0.09
CA ILE A 184 -11.11 -0.10 1.48
C ILE A 184 -9.92 -0.68 2.24
N ASP A 185 -9.05 0.17 2.77
CA ASP A 185 -7.90 -0.25 3.58
C ASP A 185 -8.17 -0.05 5.08
N GLU A 186 -7.27 -0.59 5.92
CA GLU A 186 -7.31 -0.43 7.38
C GLU A 186 -8.60 -0.98 8.02
N LEU A 187 -9.21 -2.02 7.44
CA LEU A 187 -10.50 -2.58 7.89
C LEU A 187 -10.50 -3.03 9.35
N HIS A 188 -9.34 -3.34 9.91
CA HIS A 188 -9.15 -3.72 11.30
C HIS A 188 -9.45 -2.58 12.30
N ASN A 189 -9.58 -1.33 11.83
CA ASN A 189 -10.10 -0.22 12.63
C ASN A 189 -11.60 -0.34 12.94
N LEU A 190 -12.30 -1.30 12.32
CA LEU A 190 -13.66 -1.68 12.71
C LEU A 190 -13.64 -2.72 13.83
N ASP A 191 -14.10 -2.33 15.02
CA ASP A 191 -14.39 -3.29 16.08
C ASP A 191 -15.83 -3.82 15.96
N ILE A 192 -15.96 -4.96 15.27
CA ILE A 192 -17.26 -5.59 14.96
C ILE A 192 -17.91 -6.20 16.20
N GLN A 193 -17.17 -6.39 17.29
CA GLN A 193 -17.75 -6.82 18.57
C GLN A 193 -18.57 -5.71 19.22
N THR A 194 -18.29 -4.45 18.87
CA THR A 194 -19.11 -3.31 19.29
C THR A 194 -20.31 -3.12 18.37
N ARG A 195 -21.38 -2.54 18.92
CA ARG A 195 -22.55 -2.13 18.13
C ARG A 195 -22.16 -1.17 16.99
N ILE A 196 -21.29 -0.21 17.28
CA ILE A 196 -20.89 0.82 16.31
C ILE A 196 -20.11 0.21 15.15
N GLY A 197 -19.14 -0.66 15.40
CA GLY A 197 -18.39 -1.32 14.34
C GLY A 197 -19.24 -2.32 13.54
N ALA A 198 -20.20 -2.99 14.18
CA ALA A 198 -21.19 -3.80 13.46
C ALA A 198 -22.05 -2.95 12.51
N GLU A 199 -22.53 -1.79 12.95
CA GLU A 199 -23.27 -0.85 12.10
C GLU A 199 -22.39 -0.32 10.95
N ALA A 200 -21.10 -0.07 11.18
CA ALA A 200 -20.17 0.38 10.15
C ALA A 200 -19.89 -0.73 9.09
N SER A 201 -19.83 -2.00 9.52
CA SER A 201 -19.77 -3.13 8.60
C SER A 201 -21.05 -3.26 7.76
N ASP A 202 -22.22 -3.06 8.37
CA ASP A 202 -23.50 -3.00 7.65
C ASP A 202 -23.51 -1.85 6.62
N GLN A 203 -22.86 -0.72 6.91
CA GLN A 203 -22.68 0.38 5.97
C GLN A 203 -21.80 0.00 4.76
N ILE A 204 -20.71 -0.75 4.94
CA ILE A 204 -19.90 -1.28 3.82
C ILE A 204 -20.77 -2.18 2.93
N LYS A 205 -21.55 -3.08 3.55
CA LYS A 205 -22.46 -3.94 2.82
C LYS A 205 -23.48 -3.12 2.02
N TYR A 206 -24.12 -2.13 2.66
CA TYR A 206 -25.09 -1.25 2.03
C TYR A 206 -24.51 -0.50 0.82
N LEU A 207 -23.30 0.04 0.95
CA LEU A 207 -22.57 0.67 -0.17
C LEU A 207 -22.27 -0.34 -1.29
N SER A 208 -21.87 -1.58 -0.95
CA SER A 208 -21.54 -2.62 -1.94
C SER A 208 -22.74 -3.11 -2.77
N GLU A 209 -23.95 -2.98 -2.23
CA GLU A 209 -25.19 -3.32 -2.94
C GLU A 209 -25.65 -2.20 -3.87
N ARG A 210 -25.36 -0.94 -3.52
CA ARG A 210 -25.78 0.25 -4.28
C ARG A 210 -24.77 0.75 -5.30
N ILE A 211 -23.48 0.54 -5.06
CA ILE A 211 -22.41 0.94 -6.00
C ILE A 211 -22.13 -0.23 -6.96
N PRO A 212 -22.17 -0.02 -8.29
CA PRO A 212 -21.94 -1.07 -9.29
C PRO A 212 -20.46 -1.43 -9.47
N ALA A 213 -19.76 -1.67 -8.35
CA ALA A 213 -18.33 -1.89 -8.27
C ALA A 213 -17.97 -3.22 -7.59
N THR A 214 -16.75 -3.66 -7.85
CA THR A 214 -16.10 -4.74 -7.08
C THR A 214 -15.46 -4.12 -5.85
N PHE A 215 -15.72 -4.68 -4.67
CA PHE A 215 -15.14 -4.22 -3.42
C PHE A 215 -13.93 -5.09 -3.05
N VAL A 216 -12.81 -4.45 -2.75
CA VAL A 216 -11.58 -5.07 -2.25
C VAL A 216 -11.29 -4.45 -0.90
N LEU A 217 -11.24 -5.29 0.14
CA LEU A 217 -11.00 -4.85 1.52
C LEU A 217 -9.62 -5.34 1.98
N ALA A 218 -8.87 -4.52 2.71
CA ALA A 218 -7.60 -4.89 3.31
C ALA A 218 -7.53 -4.51 4.78
N GLY A 219 -6.81 -5.31 5.56
CA GLY A 219 -6.70 -5.09 7.00
C GLY A 219 -5.90 -6.19 7.71
N VAL A 220 -5.61 -5.96 8.99
CA VAL A 220 -4.88 -6.91 9.83
C VAL A 220 -5.85 -7.89 10.45
N ASP A 221 -5.49 -9.18 10.41
CA ASP A 221 -6.21 -10.29 11.07
C ASP A 221 -7.75 -10.24 10.93
N ILE A 222 -8.23 -10.01 9.71
CA ILE A 222 -9.68 -9.86 9.45
C ILE A 222 -10.44 -11.15 9.83
N GLU A 223 -9.79 -12.31 9.72
CA GLU A 223 -10.35 -13.60 10.14
C GLU A 223 -10.67 -13.62 11.64
N GLY A 224 -9.80 -13.04 12.48
CA GLY A 224 -9.98 -12.92 13.93
C GLY A 224 -10.99 -11.86 14.37
N THR A 225 -11.27 -10.83 13.55
CA THR A 225 -12.18 -9.72 13.92
C THR A 225 -13.65 -10.11 14.06
N GLY A 226 -14.04 -11.32 13.60
CA GLY A 226 -15.43 -11.75 13.58
C GLY A 226 -16.24 -11.16 12.41
N LEU A 227 -15.60 -10.48 11.45
CA LEU A 227 -16.25 -10.00 10.21
C LEU A 227 -17.00 -11.09 9.45
N PHE A 228 -16.52 -12.34 9.56
CA PHE A 228 -17.12 -13.51 8.92
C PHE A 228 -17.97 -14.37 9.87
N ALA A 229 -18.07 -14.00 11.14
CA ALA A 229 -18.76 -14.78 12.16
C ALA A 229 -20.24 -14.39 12.31
N GLY A 230 -21.07 -15.35 12.69
CA GLY A 230 -22.50 -15.17 12.92
C GLY A 230 -23.33 -14.94 11.64
N ARG A 231 -24.64 -14.70 11.81
CA ARG A 231 -25.59 -14.54 10.68
C ARG A 231 -25.26 -13.35 9.77
N ARG A 232 -24.70 -12.27 10.33
CA ARG A 232 -24.27 -11.09 9.57
C ARG A 232 -22.96 -11.35 8.81
N GLY A 233 -21.97 -11.97 9.46
CA GLY A 233 -20.68 -12.29 8.84
C GLY A 233 -20.75 -13.35 7.74
N GLY A 234 -21.68 -14.30 7.84
CA GLY A 234 -21.91 -15.31 6.79
C GLY A 234 -22.26 -14.72 5.42
N GLN A 235 -22.89 -13.54 5.38
CA GLN A 235 -23.22 -12.86 4.14
C GLN A 235 -21.99 -12.27 3.45
N ILE A 236 -21.05 -11.71 4.22
CA ILE A 236 -19.76 -11.23 3.71
C ILE A 236 -18.89 -12.44 3.33
N ALA A 237 -18.81 -13.46 4.19
CA ALA A 237 -18.04 -14.68 3.93
C ALA A 237 -18.46 -15.40 2.64
N SER A 238 -19.76 -15.40 2.31
CA SER A 238 -20.25 -16.03 1.07
C SER A 238 -19.88 -15.28 -0.22
N ARG A 239 -19.60 -13.97 -0.14
CA ARG A 239 -19.37 -13.12 -1.32
C ARG A 239 -17.90 -12.74 -1.51
N TYR A 240 -17.09 -12.79 -0.47
CA TYR A 240 -15.69 -12.40 -0.52
C TYR A 240 -14.77 -13.61 -0.50
N SER A 241 -13.80 -13.63 -1.42
CA SER A 241 -12.67 -14.56 -1.31
C SER A 241 -11.55 -13.92 -0.49
N LEU A 242 -10.92 -14.69 0.38
CA LEU A 242 -9.80 -14.24 1.20
C LEU A 242 -8.46 -14.57 0.54
N ILE A 243 -7.55 -13.60 0.54
CA ILE A 243 -6.14 -13.75 0.23
C ILE A 243 -5.36 -13.46 1.53
N PRO A 244 -4.80 -14.48 2.19
CA PRO A 244 -3.90 -14.26 3.30
C PRO A 244 -2.56 -13.72 2.81
N THR A 245 -1.96 -12.85 3.61
CA THR A 245 -0.65 -12.25 3.40
C THR A 245 0.21 -12.57 4.61
N SER A 246 1.46 -12.92 4.38
CA SER A 246 2.40 -13.32 5.43
C SER A 246 3.79 -12.83 5.10
N SER A 247 4.69 -12.91 6.09
CA SER A 247 6.11 -12.79 5.84
C SER A 247 6.57 -13.82 4.81
N PHE A 248 7.62 -13.47 4.08
CA PHE A 248 8.33 -14.43 3.25
C PHE A 248 8.95 -15.48 4.16
N ARG A 249 8.65 -16.74 3.88
CA ARG A 249 9.31 -17.86 4.55
C ARG A 249 10.68 -18.09 3.90
N HIS A 250 11.53 -18.83 4.60
CA HIS A 250 12.91 -19.13 4.14
C HIS A 250 13.31 -20.57 4.52
N LYS A 251 12.34 -21.50 4.53
CA LYS A 251 12.59 -22.90 4.96
C LYS A 251 12.84 -23.83 3.79
N THR A 252 12.13 -23.65 2.67
CA THR A 252 12.27 -24.49 1.48
C THR A 252 13.08 -23.79 0.39
N PRO A 253 13.68 -24.54 -0.57
CA PRO A 253 14.37 -23.93 -1.71
C PRO A 253 13.51 -22.97 -2.52
N GLN A 254 12.21 -23.27 -2.66
CA GLN A 254 11.26 -22.41 -3.37
C GLN A 254 11.00 -21.10 -2.63
N GLU A 255 10.87 -21.17 -1.30
CA GLU A 255 10.70 -20.01 -0.44
C GLU A 255 11.95 -19.12 -0.43
N GLN A 256 13.14 -19.73 -0.35
CA GLN A 256 14.42 -19.05 -0.44
C GLN A 256 14.59 -18.36 -1.80
N SER A 257 14.25 -19.03 -2.89
CA SER A 257 14.28 -18.45 -4.23
C SER A 257 13.34 -17.26 -4.37
N ALA A 258 12.13 -17.34 -3.80
CA ALA A 258 11.19 -16.21 -3.80
C ALA A 258 11.72 -15.00 -3.02
N TRP A 259 12.38 -15.24 -1.88
CA TRP A 259 13.03 -14.19 -1.10
C TRP A 259 14.23 -13.57 -1.85
N GLN A 260 15.10 -14.40 -2.41
CA GLN A 260 16.24 -13.97 -3.22
C GLN A 260 15.80 -13.13 -4.43
N ALA A 261 14.70 -13.51 -5.10
CA ALA A 261 14.15 -12.75 -6.20
C ALA A 261 13.65 -11.35 -5.77
N LEU A 262 13.03 -11.25 -4.57
CA LEU A 262 12.64 -9.96 -3.99
C LEU A 262 13.88 -9.10 -3.72
N VAL A 263 14.89 -9.65 -3.04
CA VAL A 263 16.14 -8.94 -2.73
C VAL A 263 16.85 -8.48 -4.00
N ALA A 264 16.99 -9.35 -5.00
CA ALA A 264 17.61 -9.00 -6.28
C ALA A 264 16.83 -7.90 -7.02
N THR A 265 15.50 -7.88 -6.92
CA THR A 265 14.70 -6.83 -7.54
C THR A 265 14.92 -5.48 -6.86
N LEU A 266 15.01 -5.45 -5.52
CA LEU A 266 15.36 -4.22 -4.79
C LEU A 266 16.79 -3.76 -5.11
N GLU A 267 17.74 -4.68 -5.19
CA GLU A 267 19.13 -4.37 -5.54
C GLU A 267 19.25 -3.76 -6.95
N ASN A 268 18.54 -4.30 -7.93
CA ASN A 268 18.53 -3.78 -9.29
C ASN A 268 17.89 -2.38 -9.40
N ALA A 269 17.07 -2.00 -8.43
CA ALA A 269 16.49 -0.67 -8.36
C ALA A 269 17.50 0.38 -7.88
N LEU A 270 18.60 0.01 -7.22
CA LEU A 270 19.56 0.97 -6.66
C LEU A 270 20.23 1.82 -7.74
N ARG A 271 20.46 3.10 -7.41
CA ARG A 271 21.17 4.09 -8.23
C ARG A 271 22.39 4.63 -7.49
N LEU A 272 23.21 3.71 -7.00
CA LEU A 272 24.42 3.97 -6.23
C LEU A 272 25.67 3.69 -7.08
N HIS A 273 26.62 4.62 -7.11
CA HIS A 273 27.77 4.58 -8.03
C HIS A 273 28.77 3.46 -7.73
N ALA A 274 28.98 3.14 -6.45
CA ALA A 274 29.97 2.15 -6.02
C ALA A 274 29.33 0.79 -5.67
N HIS A 275 28.01 0.66 -5.77
CA HIS A 275 27.31 -0.57 -5.44
C HIS A 275 27.50 -1.62 -6.53
N ARG A 276 27.87 -2.84 -6.12
CA ARG A 276 28.12 -3.96 -7.03
C ARG A 276 26.92 -4.91 -7.02
N PRO A 277 26.30 -5.22 -8.18
CA PRO A 277 25.20 -6.17 -8.25
C PRO A 277 25.55 -7.53 -7.61
N GLY A 278 24.59 -8.13 -6.91
CA GLY A 278 24.76 -9.39 -6.17
C GLY A 278 25.34 -9.22 -4.76
N THR A 279 25.56 -7.99 -4.29
CA THR A 279 25.93 -7.70 -2.90
C THR A 279 24.78 -7.98 -1.95
N LEU A 280 23.58 -7.44 -2.22
CA LEU A 280 22.42 -7.73 -1.37
C LEU A 280 21.96 -9.18 -1.50
N LEU A 281 22.05 -9.76 -2.71
CA LEU A 281 21.72 -11.18 -2.91
C LEU A 281 22.57 -12.12 -2.02
N ARG A 282 23.87 -11.83 -1.86
CA ARG A 282 24.74 -12.59 -0.93
C ARG A 282 24.37 -12.39 0.54
N LEU A 283 23.77 -11.25 0.86
CA LEU A 283 23.24 -10.93 2.19
C LEU A 283 21.78 -11.38 2.36
N ALA A 284 21.17 -12.08 1.40
CA ALA A 284 19.76 -12.45 1.47
C ALA A 284 19.37 -13.20 2.77
N PRO A 285 20.15 -14.18 3.28
CA PRO A 285 19.84 -14.80 4.58
C PRO A 285 19.86 -13.80 5.73
N TYR A 286 20.86 -12.92 5.78
CA TYR A 286 20.96 -11.86 6.80
C TYR A 286 19.78 -10.89 6.72
N LEU A 287 19.41 -10.46 5.52
CA LEU A 287 18.26 -9.58 5.30
C LEU A 287 16.96 -10.27 5.74
N HIS A 288 16.82 -11.58 5.52
CA HIS A 288 15.66 -12.35 5.96
C HIS A 288 15.56 -12.33 7.49
N ASP A 289 16.66 -12.65 8.18
CA ASP A 289 16.73 -12.67 9.63
C ASP A 289 16.45 -11.27 10.22
N ARG A 290 17.13 -10.23 9.71
CA ARG A 290 16.99 -8.84 10.20
C ARG A 290 15.57 -8.30 10.07
N THR A 291 14.84 -8.71 9.04
CA THR A 291 13.49 -8.19 8.72
C THR A 291 12.37 -9.17 9.09
N ALA A 292 12.71 -10.34 9.63
CA ALA A 292 11.79 -11.48 9.81
C ALA A 292 11.01 -11.86 8.54
N GLY A 293 11.58 -11.61 7.35
CA GLY A 293 10.94 -11.81 6.06
C GLY A 293 9.79 -10.83 5.75
N MET A 294 9.65 -9.74 6.53
CA MET A 294 8.64 -8.71 6.31
C MET A 294 9.07 -7.78 5.17
N ILE A 295 8.26 -7.69 4.12
CA ILE A 295 8.59 -6.83 2.98
C ILE A 295 8.63 -5.35 3.36
N GLY A 296 7.74 -4.90 4.25
CA GLY A 296 7.73 -3.52 4.74
C GLY A 296 9.06 -3.16 5.39
N SER A 297 9.52 -3.98 6.34
CA SER A 297 10.81 -3.78 7.02
C SER A 297 11.99 -3.93 6.06
N LEU A 298 11.96 -4.87 5.10
CA LEU A 298 12.99 -4.98 4.06
C LEU A 298 13.06 -3.73 3.17
N SER A 299 11.91 -3.23 2.72
CA SER A 299 11.84 -2.03 1.90
C SER A 299 12.37 -0.83 2.66
N HIS A 300 11.99 -0.68 3.94
CA HIS A 300 12.51 0.39 4.79
C HIS A 300 14.04 0.31 4.92
N LEU A 301 14.54 -0.87 5.30
CA LEU A 301 15.96 -1.15 5.48
C LEU A 301 16.80 -0.79 4.25
N VAL A 302 16.37 -1.24 3.06
CA VAL A 302 17.13 -1.01 1.82
C VAL A 302 17.04 0.46 1.38
N ARG A 303 15.90 1.12 1.61
CA ARG A 303 15.71 2.54 1.27
C ARG A 303 16.62 3.43 2.10
N GLU A 304 16.57 3.27 3.41
CA GLU A 304 17.35 4.07 4.34
C GLU A 304 18.84 3.85 4.13
N ALA A 305 19.28 2.59 4.02
CA ALA A 305 20.69 2.29 3.73
C ALA A 305 21.16 2.82 2.37
N ALA A 306 20.27 2.98 1.38
CA ALA A 306 20.60 3.60 0.11
C ALA A 306 20.71 5.13 0.22
N LEU A 307 19.82 5.76 0.98
CA LEU A 307 19.87 7.19 1.25
C LEU A 307 21.13 7.55 2.05
N ASP A 308 21.42 6.82 3.12
CA ASP A 308 22.63 7.01 3.92
C ASP A 308 23.89 6.90 3.05
N ALA A 309 23.92 5.92 2.15
CA ALA A 309 25.04 5.72 1.23
C ALA A 309 25.24 6.86 0.23
N ILE A 310 24.20 7.62 -0.11
CA ILE A 310 24.31 8.84 -0.93
C ILE A 310 24.81 9.98 -0.06
N LEU A 311 24.17 10.19 1.10
CA LEU A 311 24.47 11.29 2.02
C LEU A 311 25.89 11.24 2.58
N ASP A 312 26.41 10.04 2.88
CA ASP A 312 27.77 9.83 3.39
C ASP A 312 28.82 9.67 2.27
N GLY A 313 28.38 9.61 1.01
CA GLY A 313 29.22 9.45 -0.17
C GLY A 313 29.86 8.07 -0.35
N THR A 314 29.52 7.07 0.46
CA THR A 314 30.04 5.70 0.32
C THR A 314 29.53 5.02 -0.94
N GLU A 315 28.37 5.45 -1.45
CA GLU A 315 27.74 5.07 -2.71
C GLU A 315 27.56 3.54 -2.85
N LYS A 316 27.42 2.84 -1.73
CA LYS A 316 27.18 1.39 -1.69
C LYS A 316 26.55 0.95 -0.37
N ILE A 317 25.56 0.07 -0.47
CA ILE A 317 25.05 -0.61 0.72
C ILE A 317 26.05 -1.66 1.20
N THR A 318 26.35 -1.63 2.49
CA THR A 318 27.18 -2.61 3.19
C THR A 318 26.40 -3.25 4.34
N ARG A 319 26.89 -4.38 4.86
CA ARG A 319 26.29 -4.99 6.06
C ARG A 319 26.29 -4.03 7.25
N THR A 320 27.39 -3.30 7.46
CA THR A 320 27.49 -2.32 8.55
C THR A 320 26.50 -1.17 8.37
N GLY A 321 26.30 -0.69 7.14
CA GLY A 321 25.25 0.31 6.84
C GLY A 321 23.84 -0.23 7.14
N LEU A 322 23.55 -1.48 6.77
CA LEU A 322 22.28 -2.13 7.11
C LEU A 322 22.08 -2.34 8.63
N GLU A 323 23.17 -2.51 9.38
CA GLU A 323 23.12 -2.65 10.85
C GLU A 323 22.89 -1.31 11.55
N ALA A 324 23.27 -0.19 10.92
CA ALA A 324 23.08 1.16 11.44
C ALA A 324 21.65 1.69 11.27
N VAL A 325 20.86 1.10 10.36
CA VAL A 325 19.46 1.45 10.15
C VAL A 325 18.59 0.91 11.29
N ASP A 326 17.86 1.81 11.91
CA ASP A 326 16.87 1.49 12.94
C ASP A 326 15.60 0.92 12.29
N LEU A 327 15.18 -0.27 12.73
CA LEU A 327 13.94 -0.87 12.23
C LEU A 327 12.81 -0.69 13.22
N ASP A 328 11.59 -0.86 12.74
CA ASP A 328 10.40 -0.79 13.57
C ASP A 328 10.49 -1.76 14.78
N GLU A 329 9.96 -1.36 15.94
CA GLU A 329 10.07 -2.13 17.19
C GLU A 329 9.65 -3.61 17.02
N SER A 330 8.74 -3.89 16.08
CA SER A 330 8.26 -5.23 15.78
C SER A 330 9.34 -6.13 15.15
N ALA A 331 10.17 -5.57 14.27
CA ALA A 331 11.33 -6.24 13.68
C ALA A 331 12.50 -6.33 14.68
N GLU A 332 12.68 -5.32 15.54
CA GLU A 332 13.73 -5.33 16.57
C GLU A 332 13.43 -6.32 17.71
N GLN A 333 12.17 -6.39 18.16
CA GLN A 333 11.76 -7.32 19.20
C GLN A 333 11.92 -8.78 18.77
N GLN A 334 11.76 -9.09 17.47
CA GLN A 334 12.01 -10.44 16.93
C GLN A 334 13.50 -10.79 16.81
N ASN A 335 14.39 -9.79 16.74
CA ASN A 335 15.84 -9.97 16.72
C ASN A 335 16.50 -10.06 18.11
N LEU A 336 15.77 -9.74 19.19
CA LEU A 336 16.28 -9.96 20.55
C LEU A 336 16.54 -11.47 20.79
N PRO A 337 17.64 -11.86 21.46
CA PRO A 337 17.85 -13.25 21.87
C PRO A 337 16.63 -13.77 22.63
N ARG A 338 16.20 -15.03 22.39
CA ARG A 338 14.98 -15.63 22.98
C ARG A 338 14.85 -15.44 24.50
N ALA A 339 15.97 -15.38 25.22
CA ALA A 339 16.02 -15.11 26.66
C ALA A 339 15.56 -13.68 27.03
N ARG A 340 15.87 -12.68 26.21
CA ARG A 340 15.42 -11.29 26.37
C ARG A 340 13.97 -11.09 25.90
N GLN A 341 13.52 -11.83 24.89
CA GLN A 341 12.12 -11.81 24.43
C GLN A 341 11.12 -12.33 25.48
N ARG A 342 11.49 -13.34 26.28
CA ARG A 342 10.64 -13.83 27.39
C ARG A 342 10.52 -12.77 28.49
N ARG A 343 11.62 -12.11 28.86
CA ARG A 343 11.64 -11.08 29.91
C ARG A 343 10.84 -9.83 29.52
N SER A 344 10.90 -9.38 28.26
CA SER A 344 10.12 -8.23 27.79
C SER A 344 8.61 -8.53 27.72
N ARG A 345 8.22 -9.76 27.37
CA ARG A 345 6.83 -10.23 27.40
C ARG A 345 6.28 -10.42 28.81
N GLU A 346 7.11 -10.87 29.75
CA GLU A 346 6.74 -10.98 31.17
C GLU A 346 6.57 -9.60 31.81
N ALA A 347 7.46 -8.65 31.52
CA ALA A 347 7.37 -7.27 32.02
C ALA A 347 6.10 -6.53 31.55
N ARG A 348 5.65 -6.77 30.32
CA ARG A 348 4.39 -6.20 29.76
C ARG A 348 3.11 -6.88 30.26
N ARG A 349 3.20 -8.04 30.93
CA ARG A 349 2.05 -8.71 31.56
C ARG A 349 1.84 -8.28 33.02
N THR A 350 2.85 -7.64 33.61
CA THR A 350 2.86 -7.18 35.00
C THR A 350 2.68 -5.66 35.14
N ALA A 351 2.58 -4.94 34.04
CA ALA A 351 2.18 -3.53 33.96
C ALA A 351 0.81 -3.46 33.29
#